data_AF-A0A8J7TUG2-F1
#
_entry.id   AF-A0A8J7TUG2-F1
#
_cell.length_a   1.000
_cell.length_b   1.000
_cell.length_c   1.000
_cell.angle_alpha   90.00
_cell.angle_beta   90.00
_cell.angle_gamma   90.00
#
_symmetry.space_group_name_H-M   'P 1'
#
loop_
_entity.id
_entity.type
_entity.pdbx_description
1 polymer ?
#
loop_
_entity_poly.entity_id
_entity_poly.type
_entity_poly.pdbx_seq_one_letter_code
_entity_poly.pdbx_strand_id
1 'polypeptide(L)'
;MTPHDFVKRWQAADLSERAACQSHFADLCAVLGQPKPTDVDPTGAWYAFEKGVDTAEGKKGWADVWLKGKFGWEYKRKHRDLKAAYQQLQKYREALENPPLLIVCDLNKFEELPEVNRCPK
;
A
#
# COMPACT_ATOMS: atom_id res chain seq x y z
N MET A 1 -10.43 -8.35 -14.60
CA MET A 1 -11.53 -7.69 -13.87
C MET A 1 -11.81 -6.36 -14.53
N THR A 2 -13.07 -5.92 -14.64
CA THR A 2 -13.39 -4.57 -15.13
C THR A 2 -13.39 -3.56 -13.97
N PRO A 3 -13.21 -2.24 -14.23
CA PRO A 3 -13.36 -1.21 -13.21
C PRO A 3 -14.73 -1.23 -12.52
N HIS A 4 -15.80 -1.53 -13.26
CA HIS A 4 -17.15 -1.60 -12.70
C HIS A 4 -17.31 -2.77 -11.72
N ASP A 5 -16.80 -3.95 -12.06
CA ASP A 5 -16.84 -5.12 -11.17
C ASP A 5 -16.00 -4.89 -9.91
N PHE A 6 -14.84 -4.24 -10.04
CA PHE A 6 -13.99 -3.87 -8.92
C PHE A 6 -14.73 -2.98 -7.93
N VAL A 7 -15.32 -1.87 -8.41
CA VAL A 7 -16.06 -0.94 -7.56
C VAL A 7 -17.23 -1.64 -6.88
N LYS A 8 -18.02 -2.41 -7.65
CA LYS A 8 -19.17 -3.15 -7.11
C LYS A 8 -18.76 -4.13 -6.00
N ARG A 9 -17.68 -4.88 -6.20
CA ARG A 9 -17.16 -5.85 -5.23
C ARG A 9 -16.71 -5.17 -3.94
N TRP A 10 -15.89 -4.14 -4.05
CA TRP A 10 -15.24 -3.53 -2.87
C TRP A 10 -16.13 -2.53 -2.13
N GLN A 11 -17.13 -1.93 -2.80
CA GLN A 11 -18.21 -1.21 -2.12
C GLN A 11 -19.06 -2.12 -1.23
N ALA A 12 -19.31 -3.36 -1.65
CA ALA A 12 -20.10 -4.33 -0.88
C ALA A 12 -19.29 -5.03 0.23
N ALA A 13 -17.95 -4.94 0.21
CA ALA A 13 -17.11 -5.59 1.18
C ALA A 13 -17.27 -4.96 2.59
N ASP A 14 -17.45 -5.84 3.58
CA ASP A 14 -17.41 -5.55 5.02
C ASP A 14 -16.39 -6.48 5.70
N LEU A 15 -15.14 -6.35 5.26
CA LEU A 15 -14.02 -7.16 5.72
C LEU A 15 -13.06 -6.30 6.54
N SER A 16 -12.31 -6.93 7.45
CA SER A 16 -11.20 -6.27 8.12
C SER A 16 -10.07 -5.93 7.15
N GLU A 17 -9.22 -4.96 7.51
CA GLU A 17 -8.00 -4.57 6.75
C GLU A 17 -7.20 -5.79 6.29
N ARG A 18 -6.81 -6.63 7.26
CA ARG A 18 -5.99 -7.82 7.01
C ARG A 18 -6.66 -8.82 6.08
N ALA A 19 -7.98 -8.95 6.14
CA ALA A 19 -8.74 -9.86 5.29
C ALA A 19 -8.92 -9.33 3.85
N ALA A 20 -8.91 -8.00 3.67
CA ALA A 20 -9.20 -7.37 2.38
C ALA A 20 -7.95 -6.99 1.59
N CYS A 21 -6.90 -6.51 2.26
CA CYS A 21 -5.73 -5.83 1.66
C CYS A 21 -5.14 -6.55 0.44
N GLN A 22 -4.69 -7.80 0.59
CA GLN A 22 -4.01 -8.53 -0.49
C GLN A 22 -4.95 -8.83 -1.66
N SER A 23 -6.20 -9.23 -1.37
CA SER A 23 -7.20 -9.51 -2.40
C SER A 23 -7.60 -8.24 -3.15
N HIS A 24 -7.80 -7.14 -2.44
CA HIS A 24 -8.14 -5.83 -3.02
C HIS A 24 -7.03 -5.31 -3.91
N PHE A 25 -5.78 -5.41 -3.46
CA PHE A 25 -4.64 -4.98 -4.26
C PHE A 25 -4.42 -5.87 -5.49
N ALA A 26 -4.55 -7.19 -5.36
CA ALA A 26 -4.48 -8.11 -6.49
C ALA A 26 -5.54 -7.82 -7.56
N ASP A 27 -6.74 -7.52 -7.11
CA ASP A 27 -7.86 -7.09 -7.91
C ASP A 27 -7.58 -5.75 -8.63
N LEU A 28 -6.97 -4.79 -7.93
CA LEU A 28 -6.54 -3.52 -8.49
C LEU A 28 -5.47 -3.70 -9.57
N CYS A 29 -4.47 -4.55 -9.33
CA CYS A 29 -3.48 -4.94 -10.33
C CYS A 29 -4.15 -5.49 -11.60
N ALA A 30 -5.16 -6.35 -11.44
CA ALA A 30 -5.89 -6.92 -12.56
C ALA A 30 -6.70 -5.89 -13.36
N VAL A 31 -7.25 -4.86 -12.71
CA VAL A 31 -7.94 -3.74 -13.39
C VAL A 31 -6.94 -2.87 -14.16
N LEU A 32 -5.75 -2.63 -13.58
CA LEU A 32 -4.70 -1.79 -14.16
C LEU A 32 -3.79 -2.52 -15.16
N GLY A 33 -3.98 -3.82 -15.36
CA GLY A 33 -3.11 -4.64 -16.21
C GLY A 33 -1.67 -4.76 -15.67
N GLN A 34 -1.49 -4.65 -14.36
CA GLN A 34 -0.19 -4.75 -13.68
C GLN A 34 0.02 -6.13 -13.07
N PRO A 35 1.28 -6.59 -12.91
CA PRO A 35 1.57 -7.81 -12.18
C PRO A 35 1.28 -7.66 -10.68
N LYS A 36 0.92 -8.78 -10.02
CA LYS A 36 0.83 -8.84 -8.56
C LYS A 36 2.24 -9.02 -7.97
N PRO A 37 2.50 -8.56 -6.72
CA PRO A 37 3.82 -8.71 -6.08
C PRO A 37 4.41 -10.12 -6.20
N THR A 38 3.65 -11.13 -5.78
CA THR A 38 4.08 -12.53 -5.75
C THR A 38 4.31 -13.14 -7.14
N ASP A 39 3.73 -12.59 -8.20
CA ASP A 39 3.87 -13.13 -9.55
C ASP A 39 5.25 -12.81 -10.14
N VAL A 40 5.79 -11.64 -9.80
CA VAL A 40 7.04 -11.12 -10.38
C VAL A 40 8.18 -11.09 -9.38
N ASP A 41 7.88 -11.11 -8.09
CA ASP A 41 8.85 -11.20 -7.01
C ASP A 41 8.37 -12.11 -5.88
N PRO A 42 8.50 -13.44 -6.06
CA PRO A 42 8.12 -14.42 -5.03
C PRO A 42 8.88 -14.27 -3.71
N THR A 43 10.02 -13.56 -3.73
CA THR A 43 10.88 -13.36 -2.56
C THR A 43 10.60 -12.07 -1.79
N GLY A 44 9.89 -11.12 -2.40
CA GLY A 44 9.65 -9.79 -1.83
C GLY A 44 10.91 -8.93 -1.69
N ALA A 45 11.91 -9.16 -2.55
CA ALA A 45 13.16 -8.40 -2.57
C ALA A 45 12.96 -6.94 -3.03
N TRP A 46 12.03 -6.69 -3.94
CA TRP A 46 11.74 -5.39 -4.56
C TRP A 46 10.25 -5.11 -4.76
N TYR A 47 9.37 -6.10 -4.69
CA TYR A 47 7.91 -5.92 -4.71
C TYR A 47 7.23 -6.93 -3.80
N ALA A 48 6.60 -6.47 -2.70
CA ALA A 48 6.11 -7.36 -1.67
C ALA A 48 4.77 -6.90 -1.09
N PHE A 49 3.97 -7.88 -0.66
CA PHE A 49 2.99 -7.69 0.40
C PHE A 49 3.67 -7.77 1.77
N GLU A 50 3.13 -7.06 2.77
CA GLU A 50 3.59 -7.10 4.15
C GLU A 50 5.13 -6.93 4.27
N LYS A 51 5.67 -5.88 3.64
CA LYS A 51 7.11 -5.59 3.69
C LYS A 51 7.50 -5.22 5.12
N GLY A 52 8.29 -6.08 5.74
CA GLY A 52 8.85 -5.84 7.07
C GLY A 52 9.69 -4.57 7.09
N VAL A 53 9.49 -3.76 8.12
CA VAL A 53 10.22 -2.52 8.39
C VAL A 53 10.71 -2.54 9.83
N ASP A 54 12.02 -2.39 9.99
CA ASP A 54 12.63 -2.18 11.29
C ASP A 54 12.62 -0.68 11.56
N THR A 55 11.83 -0.27 12.54
CA THR A 55 11.78 1.14 12.95
C THR A 55 13.00 1.50 13.79
N ALA A 56 13.35 2.79 13.84
CA ALA A 56 14.47 3.29 14.66
C ALA A 56 14.33 2.96 16.15
N GLU A 57 13.12 2.67 16.64
CA GLU A 57 12.83 2.24 18.01
C GLU A 57 13.00 0.72 18.24
N GLY A 58 13.51 -0.03 17.26
CA GLY A 58 13.66 -1.49 17.33
C GLY A 58 12.33 -2.26 17.26
N LYS A 59 11.22 -1.58 16.96
CA LYS A 59 9.91 -2.22 16.74
C LYS A 59 9.79 -2.66 15.29
N LYS A 60 9.29 -3.87 15.09
CA LYS A 60 8.90 -4.37 13.76
C LYS A 60 7.56 -3.80 13.36
N GLY A 61 7.51 -3.26 12.16
CA GLY A 61 6.30 -2.88 11.46
C GLY A 61 6.22 -3.59 10.12
N TRP A 62 5.09 -3.39 9.44
CA TRP A 62 4.88 -3.92 8.09
C TRP A 62 4.16 -2.86 7.27
N ALA A 63 4.64 -2.61 6.06
CA ALA A 63 3.88 -1.91 5.04
C ALA A 63 3.05 -2.91 4.25
N ASP A 64 1.76 -2.63 4.06
CA ASP A 64 0.84 -3.55 3.40
C ASP A 64 1.28 -3.95 2.00
N VAL A 65 1.71 -2.97 1.20
CA VAL A 65 2.35 -3.20 -0.11
C VAL A 65 3.52 -2.25 -0.29
N TRP A 66 4.60 -2.75 -0.89
CA TRP A 66 5.77 -1.95 -1.19
C TRP A 66 6.37 -2.36 -2.52
N LEU A 67 6.67 -1.36 -3.35
CA LEU A 67 7.44 -1.51 -4.58
C LEU A 67 8.66 -0.58 -4.53
N LYS A 68 9.84 -1.17 -4.53
CA LYS A 68 11.13 -0.50 -4.38
C LYS A 68 11.28 0.66 -5.38
N GLY A 69 11.58 1.85 -4.85
CA GLY A 69 11.77 3.06 -5.65
C GLY A 69 10.49 3.59 -6.33
N LYS A 70 9.30 3.07 -5.99
CA LYS A 70 8.03 3.49 -6.57
C LYS A 70 7.04 3.95 -5.51
N PHE A 71 6.63 3.08 -4.59
CA PHE A 71 5.63 3.44 -3.58
C PHE A 71 5.73 2.59 -2.31
N GLY A 72 5.29 3.17 -1.20
CA GLY A 72 4.80 2.46 -0.02
C GLY A 72 3.30 2.62 0.07
N TRP A 73 2.60 1.55 0.46
CA TRP A 73 1.14 1.50 0.48
C TRP A 73 0.64 0.96 1.82
N GLU A 74 -0.36 1.62 2.40
CA GLU A 74 -1.00 1.22 3.66
C GLU A 74 -2.52 1.21 3.52
N TYR A 75 -3.16 0.18 4.06
CA TYR A 75 -4.60 0.04 4.15
C TYR A 75 -5.13 0.48 5.52
N LYS A 76 -6.37 0.96 5.52
CA LYS A 76 -7.20 1.11 6.70
C LYS A 76 -8.59 0.53 6.45
N ARG A 77 -9.32 0.27 7.53
CA ARG A 77 -10.71 -0.15 7.45
C ARG A 77 -11.50 0.96 6.79
N LYS A 78 -12.55 0.55 6.10
CA LYS A 78 -13.52 1.43 5.46
C LYS A 78 -13.90 2.59 6.38
N HIS A 79 -13.84 3.82 5.86
CA HIS A 79 -14.22 5.05 6.57
C HIS A 79 -13.33 5.43 7.78
N ARG A 80 -12.14 4.85 7.93
CA ARG A 80 -11.17 5.28 8.95
C ARG A 80 -10.30 6.43 8.45
N ASP A 81 -9.70 7.12 9.43
CA ASP A 81 -8.81 8.25 9.16
C ASP A 81 -7.52 7.80 8.44
N LEU A 82 -7.44 8.16 7.16
CA LEU A 82 -6.28 7.93 6.29
C LEU A 82 -5.05 8.74 6.73
N LYS A 83 -5.23 9.82 7.50
CA LYS A 83 -4.11 10.61 8.05
C LYS A 83 -3.25 9.76 8.97
N ALA A 84 -3.84 8.89 9.78
CA ALA A 84 -3.09 7.99 10.66
C ALA A 84 -2.24 6.98 9.86
N ALA A 85 -2.79 6.45 8.76
CA ALA A 85 -2.06 5.59 7.84
C ALA A 85 -0.87 6.30 7.20
N TYR A 86 -1.07 7.56 6.80
CA TYR A 86 -0.01 8.37 6.24
C TYR A 86 1.11 8.64 7.26
N GLN A 87 0.78 8.99 8.50
CA GLN A 87 1.78 9.16 9.55
C GLN A 87 2.56 7.87 9.82
N GLN A 88 1.92 6.71 9.69
CA GLN A 88 2.58 5.40 9.81
C GLN A 88 3.57 5.18 8.65
N LEU A 89 3.16 5.41 7.39
CA LEU A 89 4.05 5.30 6.23
C LEU A 89 5.23 6.27 6.30
N GLN A 90 5.03 7.50 6.78
CA GLN A 90 6.13 8.45 6.98
C GLN A 90 7.21 7.93 7.93
N LYS A 91 6.82 7.20 8.99
CA LYS A 91 7.77 6.56 9.92
C LYS A 91 8.53 5.40 9.28
N TYR A 92 7.91 4.73 8.31
CA TYR A 92 8.51 3.59 7.59
C TYR A 92 9.38 4.01 6.41
N ARG A 93 9.30 5.28 6.00
CA ARG A 93 9.89 5.77 4.77
C ARG A 93 11.36 5.41 4.59
N GLU A 94 12.19 5.60 5.61
CA GLU A 94 13.63 5.27 5.53
C GLU A 94 13.84 3.76 5.35
N ALA A 95 13.11 2.94 6.12
CA ALA A 95 13.16 1.49 6.03
C ALA A 95 12.61 0.94 4.68
N LEU A 96 11.73 1.72 4.02
CA LEU A 96 11.20 1.43 2.69
C LEU A 96 12.05 2.00 1.54
N GLU A 97 13.26 2.47 1.83
CA GLU A 97 14.19 3.05 0.86
C GLU A 97 13.70 4.36 0.22
N ASN A 98 12.99 5.19 0.99
CA ASN A 98 12.48 6.51 0.58
C ASN A 98 11.68 6.48 -0.74
N PRO A 99 10.55 5.74 -0.78
CA PRO A 99 9.73 5.67 -1.98
C PRO A 99 9.15 7.06 -2.32
N PRO A 100 9.06 7.43 -3.61
CA PRO A 100 8.60 8.76 -4.02
C PRO A 100 7.09 9.00 -3.82
N LEU A 101 6.31 7.94 -3.61
CA LEU A 101 4.87 8.00 -3.37
C LEU A 101 4.51 7.23 -2.10
N LEU A 102 3.71 7.86 -1.24
CA LEU A 102 3.05 7.22 -0.12
C LEU A 102 1.55 7.16 -0.43
N ILE A 103 1.00 5.95 -0.47
CA ILE A 103 -0.39 5.72 -0.86
C ILE A 103 -1.13 5.12 0.32
N VAL A 104 -2.28 5.70 0.65
CA VAL A 104 -3.16 5.20 1.71
C VAL A 104 -4.53 4.85 1.13
N CYS A 105 -5.12 3.76 1.59
CA CYS A 105 -6.35 3.22 1.02
C CYS A 105 -7.33 2.72 2.09
N ASP A 106 -8.63 2.97 1.92
CA ASP A 106 -9.70 2.41 2.78
C ASP A 106 -10.65 1.44 2.04
N LEU A 107 -10.18 0.83 0.95
CA LEU A 107 -10.92 0.00 -0.03
C LEU A 107 -11.87 0.77 -0.96
N ASN A 108 -12.32 1.96 -0.57
CA ASN A 108 -13.19 2.79 -1.42
C ASN A 108 -12.43 3.95 -2.06
N LYS A 109 -11.47 4.50 -1.31
CA LYS A 109 -10.68 5.66 -1.69
C LYS A 109 -9.19 5.33 -1.60
N PHE A 110 -8.44 5.96 -2.48
CA PHE A 110 -6.99 6.03 -2.44
C PHE A 110 -6.60 7.51 -2.29
N GLU A 111 -5.61 7.80 -1.46
CA GLU A 111 -4.96 9.10 -1.42
C GLU A 111 -3.47 8.93 -1.70
N GLU A 112 -3.01 9.64 -2.73
CA GLU A 112 -1.60 9.72 -3.08
C GLU A 112 -1.02 10.96 -2.43
N LEU A 113 0.01 10.78 -1.63
CA LEU A 113 0.70 11.88 -0.97
C LEU A 113 2.11 11.96 -1.55
N PRO A 114 2.36 12.95 -2.43
CA PRO A 114 3.69 13.15 -2.98
C PRO A 114 4.62 13.61 -1.87
N GLU A 115 5.85 13.15 -1.95
CA GLU A 115 6.86 13.51 -0.97
C GLU A 115 7.20 15.01 -1.07
N VAL A 116 6.98 15.77 0.01
CA VAL A 116 7.18 17.23 0.05
C VAL A 116 8.67 17.64 -0.02
N ASN A 117 9.61 16.70 -0.01
CA ASN A 117 11.06 16.97 0.07
C ASN A 117 11.84 16.60 -1.19
N ARG A 118 11.33 16.92 -2.39
CA ARG A 118 12.25 17.20 -3.51
C ARG A 118 12.82 18.60 -3.30
N CYS A 119 13.87 18.72 -2.50
CA CYS A 119 14.83 19.79 -2.70
C CYS A 119 15.51 19.48 -4.05
N PRO A 120 15.33 20.30 -5.11
CA PRO A 120 16.01 20.04 -6.38
C PRO A 120 17.53 20.14 -6.14
N LYS A 121 18.27 19.13 -6.58
CA LYS A 121 19.72 19.26 -6.76
C LYS A 121 20.00 20.20 -7.94
#